data_AF-A0A2V9XNX3-F1
#
_entry.id   AF-A0A2V9XNX3-F1
#
_cell.length_a   1.000
_cell.length_b   1.000
_cell.length_c   1.000
_cell.angle_alpha   90.00
_cell.angle_beta   90.00
_cell.angle_gamma   90.00
#
_symmetry.space_group_name_H-M   'P 1'
#
loop_
_entity.id
_entity.type
_entity.pdbx_description
1 polymer ?
#
loop_
_entity_poly.entity_id
_entity_poly.type
_entity_poly.pdbx_seq_one_letter_code
_entity_poly.pdbx_strand_id
1 'polypeptide(L)'
;MDQSADVLAYLRELLRGAGYNVLTNSNLHDSLILSRATRPGLLILGPNLMASPGTQQAFRAACATVPVVELGNEFSTLDAGQAASDLLEKVRAHLHSQGGVAS
;
A
#
# COMPACT_ATOMS: atom_id res chain seq x y z
N MET A 1 1.13 3.66 -2.27
CA MET A 1 2.11 4.65 -2.74
C MET A 1 2.80 4.06 -3.94
N ASP A 2 2.88 4.79 -5.04
CA ASP A 2 3.56 4.39 -6.28
C ASP A 2 3.90 5.66 -7.07
N GLN A 3 4.90 5.63 -7.93
CA GLN A 3 5.22 6.76 -8.81
C GLN A 3 4.28 6.84 -10.02
N SER A 4 3.71 5.71 -10.45
CA SER A 4 2.78 5.66 -11.57
C SER A 4 1.39 6.16 -11.15
N ALA A 5 0.96 7.25 -11.77
CA ALA A 5 -0.37 7.80 -11.57
C ALA A 5 -1.47 6.80 -11.99
N ASP A 6 -1.23 6.01 -13.04
CA ASP A 6 -2.17 5.00 -13.53
C ASP A 6 -2.32 3.85 -12.51
N VAL A 7 -1.19 3.38 -11.95
CA VAL A 7 -1.23 2.37 -10.87
C VAL A 7 -1.97 2.92 -9.66
N LEU A 8 -1.69 4.15 -9.24
CA LEU A 8 -2.41 4.77 -8.12
C LEU A 8 -3.91 4.89 -8.38
N ALA A 9 -4.31 5.31 -9.57
CA ALA A 9 -5.71 5.43 -9.95
C ALA A 9 -6.40 4.06 -9.95
N TYR A 10 -5.79 3.06 -10.57
CA TYR A 10 -6.26 1.67 -10.59
C TYR A 10 -6.46 1.13 -9.17
N LEU A 11 -5.44 1.24 -8.31
CA LEU A 11 -5.50 0.77 -6.92
C LEU A 11 -6.63 1.44 -6.14
N ARG A 12 -6.80 2.76 -6.32
CA ARG A 12 -7.84 3.52 -5.64
C ARG A 12 -9.22 3.03 -6.03
N GLU A 13 -9.50 2.85 -7.32
CA GLU A 13 -10.81 2.37 -7.79
C GLU A 13 -11.06 0.92 -7.37
N LEU A 14 -10.06 0.04 -7.53
CA LEU A 14 -10.15 -1.36 -7.14
C LEU A 14 -10.50 -1.51 -5.65
N LEU A 15 -9.74 -0.86 -4.78
CA LEU A 15 -9.87 -1.01 -3.33
C LEU A 15 -11.13 -0.32 -2.80
N ARG A 16 -11.52 0.83 -3.38
CA ARG A 16 -12.81 1.47 -3.05
C ARG A 16 -13.99 0.61 -3.48
N GLY A 17 -13.92 0.01 -4.67
CA GLY A 17 -14.93 -0.94 -5.14
C GLY A 17 -15.08 -2.17 -4.24
N ALA A 18 -13.99 -2.56 -3.56
CA ALA A 18 -13.99 -3.61 -2.55
C ALA A 18 -14.40 -3.15 -1.14
N GLY A 19 -14.77 -1.87 -0.95
CA GLY A 19 -15.26 -1.33 0.32
C GLY A 19 -14.19 -0.75 1.25
N TYR A 20 -12.93 -0.63 0.82
CA TYR A 20 -11.88 -0.04 1.63
C TYR A 20 -11.86 1.50 1.53
N ASN A 21 -11.51 2.17 2.63
CA ASN A 21 -11.12 3.58 2.58
C ASN A 21 -9.66 3.71 2.16
N VAL A 22 -9.39 4.46 1.10
CA VAL A 22 -8.09 4.45 0.42
C VAL A 22 -7.57 5.87 0.25
N LEU A 23 -6.30 6.05 0.61
CA LEU A 23 -5.50 7.23 0.33
C LEU A 23 -4.31 6.84 -0.54
N THR A 24 -4.10 7.57 -1.64
CA THR A 24 -2.99 7.35 -2.58
C THR A 24 -2.10 8.57 -2.62
N ASN A 25 -0.79 8.37 -2.66
CA ASN A 25 0.21 9.42 -2.84
C ASN A 25 1.42 8.86 -3.61
N SER A 26 2.11 9.71 -4.38
CA SER A 26 3.30 9.38 -5.16
C SER A 26 4.61 9.91 -4.56
N ASN A 27 4.52 10.71 -3.50
CA ASN A 27 5.67 11.29 -2.80
C ASN A 27 5.88 10.64 -1.43
N LEU A 28 7.05 10.03 -1.21
CA LEU A 28 7.35 9.29 0.02
C LEU A 28 7.40 10.18 1.28
N HIS A 29 7.80 11.45 1.15
CA HIS A 29 7.80 12.38 2.28
C HIS A 29 6.37 12.70 2.73
N ASP A 30 5.48 12.99 1.78
CA ASP A 30 4.08 13.23 2.08
C ASP A 30 3.38 11.95 2.57
N SER A 31 3.77 10.79 2.04
CA SER A 31 3.37 9.47 2.55
C SER A 31 3.69 9.31 4.03
N LEU A 32 4.88 9.71 4.47
CA LEU A 32 5.27 9.65 5.87
C LEU A 32 4.37 10.53 6.76
N ILE A 33 4.06 11.74 6.31
CA ILE A 33 3.16 12.66 7.03
C ILE A 33 1.76 12.04 7.14
N LEU A 34 1.21 11.57 6.02
CA LEU A 34 -0.10 10.93 5.97
C LEU A 34 -0.16 9.70 6.87
N SER A 35 0.81 8.79 6.79
CA SER A 35 0.84 7.57 7.61
C SER A 35 0.80 7.88 9.11
N ARG A 36 1.50 8.95 9.55
CA ARG A 36 1.48 9.38 10.95
C ARG A 36 0.15 9.98 11.37
N ALA A 37 -0.47 10.76 10.49
CA ALA A 37 -1.74 11.44 10.75
C ALA A 37 -2.94 10.49 10.73
N THR A 38 -2.95 9.52 9.81
CA THR A 38 -4.13 8.67 9.56
C THR A 38 -4.01 7.28 10.18
N ARG A 39 -2.80 6.83 10.53
CA ARG A 39 -2.52 5.49 11.09
C ARG A 39 -3.23 4.38 10.31
N PRO A 40 -2.87 4.19 9.03
CA PRO A 40 -3.56 3.23 8.18
C PRO A 40 -3.39 1.80 8.73
N GLY A 41 -4.42 0.96 8.55
CA GLY A 41 -4.35 -0.46 8.90
C GLY A 41 -3.51 -1.30 7.94
N LEU A 42 -3.16 -0.78 6.76
CA LEU A 42 -2.34 -1.44 5.76
C LEU A 42 -1.68 -0.40 4.85
N LEU A 43 -0.44 -0.65 4.45
CA LEU A 43 0.25 0.09 3.40
C LEU A 43 0.46 -0.77 2.17
N ILE A 44 0.26 -0.18 1.00
CA ILE A 44 0.60 -0.79 -0.29
C ILE A 44 1.71 0.04 -0.92
N LEU A 45 2.84 -0.59 -1.24
CA LEU A 45 4.04 0.07 -1.75
C LEU A 45 4.38 -0.44 -3.14
N GLY A 46 4.55 0.47 -4.08
CA GLY A 46 5.10 0.20 -5.39
C GLY A 46 6.57 -0.24 -5.33
N PRO A 47 7.07 -0.95 -6.36
CA PRO A 47 8.42 -1.51 -6.35
C PRO A 47 9.54 -0.45 -6.41
N ASN A 48 9.23 0.74 -6.96
CA ASN A 48 10.21 1.78 -7.23
C ASN A 48 9.94 3.02 -6.38
N LEU A 49 10.13 2.94 -5.06
CA LEU A 49 10.03 4.13 -4.20
C LEU A 49 11.36 4.90 -4.18
N MET A 50 11.48 5.91 -5.02
CA MET A 50 12.67 6.77 -5.07
C MET A 50 12.59 7.88 -4.04
N ALA A 51 13.50 7.88 -3.07
CA ALA A 51 13.69 8.95 -2.10
C ALA A 51 15.12 8.91 -1.55
N SER A 52 15.52 9.96 -0.83
CA SER A 52 16.81 9.94 -0.13
C SER A 52 16.86 8.78 0.88
N PRO A 53 18.04 8.17 1.13
CA PRO A 53 18.17 7.05 2.07
C PRO A 53 17.60 7.36 3.47
N GLY A 54 17.80 8.58 3.96
CA GLY A 54 17.24 9.03 5.24
C GLY A 54 15.71 9.05 5.26
N THR A 55 15.07 9.47 4.15
CA THR A 55 13.60 9.47 4.04
C THR A 55 13.05 8.05 4.00
N GLN A 56 13.69 7.15 3.26
CA GLN A 56 13.29 5.75 3.21
C GLN A 56 13.42 5.07 4.59
N GLN A 57 14.51 5.33 5.32
CA GLN A 57 14.70 4.81 6.67
C GLN A 57 13.63 5.36 7.64
N ALA A 58 13.38 6.67 7.62
CA ALA A 58 12.36 7.30 8.45
C ALA A 58 10.96 6.76 8.15
N PHE A 59 10.65 6.53 6.87
CA PHE A 59 9.39 5.92 6.43
C PHE A 59 9.24 4.50 6.97
N ARG A 60 10.26 3.64 6.77
CA ARG A 60 10.24 2.27 7.31
C ARG A 60 10.07 2.25 8.83
N ALA A 61 10.79 3.11 9.55
CA ALA A 61 10.69 3.21 11.00
C ALA A 61 9.28 3.66 11.46
N ALA A 62 8.70 4.65 10.80
CA ALA A 62 7.35 5.14 11.12
C ALA A 62 6.25 4.13 10.79
N CYS A 63 6.50 3.23 9.85
CA CYS A 63 5.56 2.21 9.41
C CYS A 63 5.87 0.82 9.99
N ALA A 64 6.81 0.70 10.94
CA ALA A 64 7.31 -0.59 11.42
C ALA A 64 6.24 -1.50 12.03
N THR A 65 5.13 -0.93 12.51
CA THR A 65 4.00 -1.66 13.10
C THR A 65 2.80 -1.80 12.16
N VAL A 66 2.88 -1.23 10.96
CA VAL A 66 1.80 -1.28 9.96
C VAL A 66 2.14 -2.36 8.94
N PRO A 67 1.24 -3.32 8.65
CA PRO A 67 1.51 -4.33 7.65
C PRO A 67 1.69 -3.67 6.28
N VAL A 68 2.58 -4.27 5.49
CA VAL A 68 2.95 -3.75 4.17
C VAL A 68 2.74 -4.83 3.14
N VAL A 69 2.04 -4.47 2.05
CA VAL A 69 1.99 -5.26 0.81
C VAL A 69 2.86 -4.54 -0.23
N GLU A 70 3.93 -5.19 -0.66
CA GLU A 70 4.77 -4.71 -1.74
C GLU A 70 4.23 -5.22 -3.08
N LEU A 71 4.06 -4.30 -4.03
CA LEU A 71 3.76 -4.64 -5.41
C LEU A 71 5.05 -5.12 -6.08
N GLY A 72 4.96 -6.22 -6.80
CA GLY A 72 6.08 -6.72 -7.58
C GLY A 72 6.36 -5.86 -8.81
N ASN A 73 7.57 -5.99 -9.37
CA ASN A 73 8.01 -5.25 -10.55
C ASN A 73 7.14 -5.52 -11.79
N GLU A 74 6.49 -6.68 -11.84
CA GLU A 74 5.62 -7.10 -12.93
C GLU A 74 4.16 -6.67 -12.76
N PHE A 75 3.79 -6.01 -11.65
CA PHE A 75 2.39 -5.69 -11.35
C PHE A 75 1.67 -4.98 -12.51
N SER A 76 2.33 -3.98 -13.11
CA SER A 76 1.77 -3.23 -14.24
C SER A 76 1.73 -4.00 -15.57
N THR A 77 2.35 -5.19 -15.62
CA THR A 77 2.40 -6.05 -16.81
C THR A 77 1.45 -7.25 -16.71
N LEU A 78 0.87 -7.49 -15.54
CA LEU A 78 -0.13 -8.53 -15.34
C LEU A 78 -1.44 -8.17 -16.05
N ASP A 79 -2.22 -9.21 -16.36
CA ASP A 79 -3.63 -9.00 -16.67
C ASP A 79 -4.32 -8.29 -15.50
N ALA A 80 -5.17 -7.30 -15.81
CA ALA A 80 -5.78 -6.45 -14.80
C ALA A 80 -6.70 -7.22 -13.84
N GLY A 81 -7.34 -8.30 -14.30
CA GLY A 81 -8.16 -9.17 -13.47
C GLY A 81 -7.32 -10.06 -12.55
N GLN A 82 -6.19 -10.55 -13.05
CA GLN A 82 -5.22 -11.31 -12.25
C GLN A 82 -4.61 -10.42 -11.16
N ALA A 83 -4.11 -9.24 -11.53
CA ALA A 83 -3.53 -8.27 -10.59
C ALA A 83 -4.51 -7.88 -9.48
N ALA A 84 -5.79 -7.67 -9.83
CA ALA A 84 -6.84 -7.36 -8.87
C ALA A 84 -7.04 -8.48 -7.86
N SER A 85 -7.19 -9.71 -8.36
CA SER A 85 -7.49 -10.88 -7.53
C SER A 85 -6.36 -11.16 -6.55
N ASP A 86 -5.12 -11.18 -7.03
CA ASP A 86 -3.93 -11.44 -6.21
C ASP A 86 -3.72 -10.36 -5.14
N LEU A 87 -3.93 -9.09 -5.50
CA LEU A 87 -3.79 -8.00 -4.56
C LEU A 87 -4.86 -8.05 -3.47
N LEU A 88 -6.13 -8.27 -3.83
CA LEU A 88 -7.22 -8.33 -2.87
C LEU A 88 -7.07 -9.51 -1.90
N GLU A 89 -6.57 -10.66 -2.37
CA GLU A 89 -6.24 -11.78 -1.51
C GLU A 89 -5.17 -11.38 -0.47
N LYS A 90 -4.07 -10.78 -0.91
CA LYS A 90 -2.99 -10.31 -0.02
C LYS A 90 -3.49 -9.28 0.99
N VAL A 91 -4.30 -8.32 0.55
CA VAL A 91 -4.88 -7.27 1.41
C VAL A 91 -5.75 -7.89 2.52
N ARG A 92 -6.66 -8.82 2.16
CA ARG A 92 -7.53 -9.50 3.13
C ARG A 92 -6.73 -10.32 4.12
N ALA A 93 -5.74 -11.07 3.65
CA ALA A 93 -4.89 -11.88 4.52
C ALA A 93 -4.19 -11.04 5.61
N HIS A 94 -3.62 -9.88 5.24
CA HIS A 94 -2.97 -9.00 6.19
C HIS A 94 -3.96 -8.38 7.19
N LEU A 95 -5.10 -7.87 6.71
CA LEU A 95 -6.08 -7.23 7.58
C LEU A 95 -6.76 -8.22 8.54
N HIS A 96 -6.98 -9.47 8.12
CA HIS A 96 -7.51 -10.52 9.01
C HIS A 96 -6.49 -10.96 10.05
N SER A 97 -5.20 -11.04 9.70
CA SER A 97 -4.15 -11.39 10.65
C SER A 97 -3.97 -10.34 11.75
N GLN A 98 -4.39 -9.09 11.53
CA GLN A 98 -4.35 -8.03 12.56
C GLN A 98 -5.56 -8.03 13.49
N GLY A 99 -6.67 -8.70 13.13
CA GLY A 99 -7.86 -8.84 13.97
C GLY A 99 -7.83 -10.04 14.93
N GLY A 100 -6.82 -10.91 14.81
CA GLY A 100 -6.68 -12.14 15.57
C GLY A 100 -5.93 -12.00 16.90
N VAL A 101 -6.37 -11.10 17.78
CA VAL A 101 -6.06 -11.13 19.23
C VAL A 101 -7.30 -10.67 20.02
N ALA A 102 -8.33 -11.51 20.01
CA ALA A 102 -9.42 -11.46 20.98
C ALA A 102 -10.03 -12.86 21.10
N SER A 103 -9.39 -13.71 21.90
CA SER A 103 -10.00 -14.85 22.61
C SER A 103 -9.05 -15.27 23.72
#